data_AF-A0A2S2PF39-F1
#
_entry.id   AF-A0A2S2PF39-F1
#
_cell.length_a   1.000
_cell.length_b   1.000
_cell.length_c   1.000
_cell.angle_alpha   90.00
_cell.angle_beta   90.00
_cell.angle_gamma   90.00
#
_symmetry.space_group_name_H-M   'P 1'
#
loop_
_entity.id
_entity.type
_entity.pdbx_description
1 polymer ?
#
loop_
_entity_poly.entity_id
_entity_poly.type
_entity_poly.pdbx_seq_one_letter_code
_entity_poly.pdbx_strand_id
1 'polypeptide(L)'
;MVQFKDFVGITLVLFVLFECSMSIEEKPRKTKKWMRNKIDSLPKNIMEDVLIKTLEGEKKAEGPQANMLQLLEISDQQSPCQKKHCGAGRVCKLTEDGEAECVCITECPIETEERRKVCSNYNQTWGSDCEIHRMRCNCEEKSEKCSNPEFSHLHIEYYGSCKQLSKCSDSEMADFPRRMREWLFHIMQDLADREELSPHFKNKMNEAETNMTKLWSNAAVWKWCDLDGYPHDRAVSRHELFPIRAPLMYLEHCIAPFLNKCDANSDHMVTLEEWGNCLEIPKETLEDECDDLRQELN
;
A
#
# COMPACT_ATOMS: atom_id res chain seq x y z
N MET A 1 -50.54 -9.87 60.17
CA MET A 1 -50.50 -8.38 60.12
C MET A 1 -49.17 -7.89 60.65
N VAL A 2 -48.14 -7.85 59.80
CA VAL A 2 -46.95 -7.01 59.96
C VAL A 2 -46.51 -6.62 58.54
N GLN A 3 -46.73 -5.35 58.24
CA GLN A 3 -45.95 -4.43 57.40
C GLN A 3 -45.83 -4.70 55.89
N PHE A 4 -46.89 -4.28 55.19
CA PHE A 4 -46.95 -3.89 53.77
C PHE A 4 -46.32 -2.49 53.53
N LYS A 5 -45.19 -2.18 54.18
CA LYS A 5 -44.55 -0.84 54.11
C LYS A 5 -43.21 -0.77 53.38
N ASP A 6 -42.62 -1.90 53.02
CA ASP A 6 -41.28 -1.92 52.40
C ASP A 6 -41.31 -1.97 50.85
N PHE A 7 -42.48 -2.15 50.25
CA PHE A 7 -42.59 -2.32 48.78
C PHE A 7 -42.83 -1.00 48.01
N VAL A 8 -43.26 0.06 48.70
CA VAL A 8 -43.48 1.39 48.09
C VAL A 8 -42.21 2.25 48.09
N GLY A 9 -41.24 1.94 48.96
CA GLY A 9 -39.94 2.62 48.99
C GLY A 9 -38.99 2.16 47.88
N ILE A 10 -39.05 0.90 47.46
CA ILE A 10 -38.12 0.33 46.47
C ILE A 10 -38.56 0.66 45.04
N THR A 11 -39.86 0.84 44.80
CA THR A 11 -40.42 1.24 43.50
C THR A 11 -40.29 2.74 43.21
N LEU A 12 -40.16 3.59 44.23
CA LEU A 12 -39.85 5.02 44.07
C LEU A 12 -38.36 5.31 43.85
N VAL A 13 -37.45 4.44 44.29
CA VAL A 13 -36.01 4.59 44.02
C VAL A 13 -35.66 4.19 42.57
N LEU A 14 -36.43 3.29 41.95
CA LEU A 14 -36.24 2.90 40.55
C LEU A 14 -36.83 3.90 39.54
N PHE A 15 -37.78 4.76 39.94
CA PHE A 15 -38.28 5.86 39.11
C PHE A 15 -37.40 7.12 39.18
N VAL A 16 -36.63 7.31 40.26
CA VAL A 16 -35.64 8.42 40.37
C VAL A 16 -34.33 8.08 39.66
N LEU A 17 -34.06 6.80 39.35
CA LEU A 17 -32.93 6.39 38.53
C LEU A 17 -33.24 6.30 37.01
N PHE A 18 -34.48 6.61 36.60
CA PHE A 18 -34.92 6.56 35.20
C PHE A 18 -35.17 7.95 34.56
N GLU A 19 -34.92 9.05 35.28
CA GLU A 19 -35.05 10.45 34.79
C GLU A 19 -33.70 11.22 34.83
N CYS A 20 -32.58 10.51 34.74
CA CYS A 20 -31.27 11.11 34.41
C CYS A 20 -30.66 10.45 33.18
N SER A 21 -31.43 10.41 32.10
CA SER A 21 -30.88 10.41 30.75
C SER A 21 -30.96 11.82 30.18
N MET A 22 -29.86 12.25 29.56
CA MET A 22 -29.73 13.40 28.65
C MET A 22 -29.30 14.72 29.28
N SER A 23 -27.99 14.83 29.52
CA SER A 23 -27.20 16.02 29.15
C SER A 23 -25.72 15.63 29.15
N ILE A 24 -25.30 14.87 28.14
CA ILE A 24 -23.91 14.93 27.71
C ILE A 24 -23.87 16.10 26.74
N GLU A 25 -23.35 17.23 27.20
CA GLU A 25 -22.96 18.31 26.31
C GLU A 25 -21.99 17.74 25.27
N GLU A 26 -22.42 17.70 24.02
CA GLU A 26 -21.51 17.57 22.89
C GLU A 26 -20.54 18.76 22.94
N LYS A 27 -19.31 18.50 23.40
CA LYS A 27 -18.22 19.45 23.17
C LYS A 27 -18.06 19.61 21.66
N PRO A 28 -18.23 20.81 21.08
CA PRO A 28 -17.95 20.98 19.67
C PRO A 28 -16.47 20.66 19.43
N ARG A 29 -16.20 19.66 18.58
CA ARG A 29 -14.85 19.38 18.06
C ARG A 29 -14.34 20.65 17.37
N LYS A 30 -13.55 21.45 18.10
CA LYS A 30 -12.76 22.55 17.54
C LYS A 30 -11.55 21.97 16.81
N THR A 31 -11.75 21.40 15.64
CA THR A 31 -10.63 21.05 14.74
C THR A 31 -11.05 21.25 13.28
N LYS A 32 -10.11 21.78 12.50
CA LYS A 32 -10.09 21.89 11.03
C LYS A 32 -10.67 23.14 10.32
N LYS A 33 -11.23 24.15 11.01
CA LYS A 33 -11.59 25.44 10.34
C LYS A 33 -10.50 26.52 10.41
N TRP A 34 -9.53 26.41 11.33
CA TRP A 34 -8.51 27.45 11.54
C TRP A 34 -7.36 27.41 10.52
N MET A 35 -7.02 26.26 9.94
CA MET A 35 -5.93 26.17 8.94
C MET A 35 -6.34 26.60 7.52
N ARG A 36 -7.62 26.48 7.14
CA ARG A 36 -8.07 26.89 5.79
C ARG A 36 -8.08 28.41 5.62
N ASN A 37 -8.38 29.16 6.67
CA ASN A 37 -8.43 30.63 6.62
C ASN A 37 -7.06 31.32 6.73
N LYS A 38 -5.95 30.58 6.90
CA LYS A 38 -4.59 31.16 6.96
C LYS A 38 -3.80 30.97 5.66
N ILE A 39 -4.26 30.10 4.76
CA ILE A 39 -3.61 29.83 3.46
C ILE A 39 -4.24 30.68 2.34
N ASP A 40 -5.53 31.01 2.44
CA ASP A 40 -6.22 31.92 1.50
C ASP A 40 -5.89 33.42 1.68
N SER A 41 -4.98 33.77 2.61
CA SER A 41 -4.56 35.15 2.86
C SER A 41 -3.09 35.44 2.53
N LEU A 42 -2.38 34.56 1.82
CA LEU A 42 -1.04 34.87 1.31
C LEU A 42 -1.11 35.36 -0.14
N PRO A 43 -0.71 36.61 -0.44
CA PRO A 43 -0.70 37.12 -1.81
C PRO A 43 0.36 36.40 -2.66
N LYS A 44 -0.03 36.02 -3.88
CA LYS A 44 0.73 35.19 -4.85
C LYS A 44 2.04 35.81 -5.38
N ASN A 45 2.44 36.99 -4.92
CA ASN A 45 3.57 37.75 -5.48
C ASN A 45 4.89 37.61 -4.69
N ILE A 46 5.02 36.63 -3.78
CA ILE A 46 6.25 36.46 -2.97
C ILE A 46 7.20 35.40 -3.58
N MET A 47 6.69 34.48 -4.41
CA MET A 47 7.53 33.43 -5.00
C MET A 47 8.29 33.91 -6.25
N GLU A 48 7.78 34.96 -6.91
CA GLU A 48 8.37 35.55 -8.12
C GLU A 48 9.52 36.53 -7.79
N ASP A 49 9.43 37.23 -6.65
CA ASP A 49 10.47 38.18 -6.18
C ASP A 49 11.71 37.51 -5.57
N VAL A 50 11.61 36.24 -5.15
CA VAL A 50 12.74 35.47 -4.61
C VAL A 50 13.59 34.89 -5.75
N LEU A 51 12.97 34.55 -6.88
CA LEU A 51 13.67 34.00 -8.04
C LEU A 51 14.49 35.08 -8.78
N ILE A 52 13.99 36.32 -8.83
CA ILE A 52 14.67 37.45 -9.48
C ILE A 52 15.88 37.94 -8.67
N LYS A 53 15.82 37.90 -7.32
CA LYS A 53 16.94 38.34 -6.47
C LYS A 53 18.16 37.41 -6.43
N THR A 54 18.04 36.21 -7.00
CA THR A 54 19.15 35.24 -7.06
C THR A 54 19.97 35.38 -8.35
N LEU A 55 19.50 36.19 -9.32
CA LEU A 55 20.13 36.38 -10.64
C LEU A 55 20.89 37.71 -10.81
N GLU A 56 20.92 38.59 -9.81
CA GLU A 56 21.68 39.86 -9.86
C GLU A 56 23.03 39.81 -9.10
N GLY A 57 23.47 38.62 -8.72
CA GLY A 57 24.65 38.39 -7.89
C GLY A 57 25.91 37.96 -8.63
N GLU A 58 26.23 38.51 -9.80
CA GLU A 58 27.52 38.23 -10.47
C GLU A 58 28.48 39.43 -10.39
N LYS A 59 29.62 39.22 -9.71
CA LYS A 59 30.87 39.96 -9.97
C LYS A 59 31.93 39.01 -10.53
N LYS A 60 32.11 39.12 -11.85
CA LYS A 60 33.32 38.97 -12.67
C LYS A 60 34.34 37.87 -12.32
N ALA A 61 34.49 36.93 -13.26
CA ALA A 61 35.81 36.46 -13.72
C ALA A 61 35.72 36.11 -15.22
N GLU A 62 36.62 36.70 -16.01
CA GLU A 62 36.72 36.54 -17.46
C GLU A 62 37.31 35.17 -17.84
N GLY A 63 36.67 34.46 -18.77
CA GLY A 63 37.17 33.23 -19.39
C GLY A 63 36.52 33.03 -20.77
N PRO A 64 37.17 32.31 -21.72
CA PRO A 64 36.84 32.37 -23.14
C PRO A 64 35.46 31.76 -23.44
N GLN A 65 34.65 32.49 -24.19
CA GLN A 65 33.35 32.06 -24.71
C GLN A 65 33.48 30.79 -25.54
N ALA A 66 33.22 29.63 -24.93
CA ALA A 66 32.80 28.45 -25.65
C ALA A 66 31.33 28.64 -26.04
N ASN A 67 31.03 28.57 -27.33
CA ASN A 67 29.71 28.75 -27.92
C ASN A 67 28.63 27.94 -27.20
N MET A 68 27.75 28.64 -26.48
CA MET A 68 26.51 28.12 -25.86
C MET A 68 25.53 27.55 -26.90
N LEU A 69 25.76 27.84 -28.19
CA LEU A 69 25.00 27.30 -29.31
C LEU A 69 25.36 25.85 -29.65
N GLN A 70 26.42 25.29 -29.05
CA GLN A 70 26.88 23.93 -29.33
C GLN A 70 26.42 22.89 -28.30
N LEU A 71 25.73 23.31 -27.24
CA LEU A 71 25.09 22.43 -26.24
C LEU A 71 23.59 22.18 -26.49
N LEU A 72 23.00 22.87 -27.47
CA LEU A 72 21.59 22.74 -27.85
C LEU A 72 21.35 21.78 -29.04
N GLU A 73 22.38 21.05 -29.45
CA GLU A 73 22.28 19.91 -30.37
C GLU A 73 22.59 18.58 -29.66
N ILE A 74 22.30 18.47 -28.36
CA ILE A 74 22.14 17.15 -27.73
C ILE A 74 20.72 16.72 -28.07
N SER A 75 20.66 15.97 -29.16
CA SER A 75 19.50 15.34 -29.74
C SER A 75 18.41 14.95 -28.74
N ASP A 76 17.18 15.22 -29.16
CA ASP A 76 15.92 14.58 -28.79
C ASP A 76 15.91 13.04 -29.05
N GLN A 77 17.04 12.37 -28.81
CA GLN A 77 17.14 10.92 -28.80
C GLN A 77 16.96 10.46 -27.37
N GLN A 78 15.69 10.29 -27.00
CA GLN A 78 15.27 9.62 -25.78
C GLN A 78 16.06 8.30 -25.65
N SER A 79 16.93 8.18 -24.64
CA SER A 79 17.78 6.99 -24.48
C SER A 79 16.91 5.73 -24.49
N PRO A 80 17.28 4.66 -25.21
CA PRO A 80 16.49 3.42 -25.26
C PRO A 80 16.12 2.84 -23.88
N CYS A 81 16.90 3.15 -22.84
CA CYS A 81 16.62 2.74 -21.47
C CYS A 81 15.52 3.55 -20.77
N GLN A 82 15.17 4.76 -21.23
CA GLN A 82 14.15 5.59 -20.57
C GLN A 82 12.75 5.00 -20.64
N LYS A 83 12.47 4.17 -21.65
CA LYS A 83 11.16 3.49 -21.83
C LYS A 83 11.21 1.99 -21.53
N LYS A 84 12.39 1.44 -21.21
CA LYS A 84 12.56 0.01 -20.99
C LYS A 84 12.38 -0.32 -19.51
N HIS A 85 11.29 -1.03 -19.19
CA HIS A 85 11.08 -1.57 -17.87
C HIS A 85 11.84 -2.89 -17.71
N CYS A 86 12.68 -2.95 -16.67
CA CYS A 86 13.39 -4.17 -16.28
C CYS A 86 12.72 -4.78 -15.04
N GLY A 87 12.69 -6.11 -14.97
CA GLY A 87 12.16 -6.83 -13.81
C GLY A 87 12.97 -6.57 -12.53
N ALA A 88 12.44 -7.01 -11.39
CA ALA A 88 13.07 -6.82 -10.09
C ALA A 88 14.51 -7.34 -10.06
N GLY A 89 15.45 -6.55 -9.54
CA GLY A 89 16.87 -6.92 -9.45
C GLY A 89 17.68 -6.62 -10.71
N ARG A 90 17.07 -6.06 -11.75
CA ARG A 90 17.71 -5.68 -13.01
C ARG A 90 17.66 -4.17 -13.25
N VAL A 91 18.66 -3.65 -13.94
CA VAL A 91 18.74 -2.25 -14.40
C VAL A 91 19.00 -2.22 -15.90
N CYS A 92 18.44 -1.22 -16.58
CA CYS A 92 18.74 -1.03 -17.98
C CYS A 92 20.14 -0.43 -18.17
N LYS A 93 20.96 -1.04 -19.03
CA LYS A 93 22.22 -0.49 -19.51
C LYS A 93 22.27 -0.54 -21.03
N LEU A 94 23.01 0.37 -21.63
CA LEU A 94 23.29 0.35 -23.06
C LEU A 94 24.49 -0.56 -23.33
N THR A 95 24.37 -1.43 -24.34
CA THR A 95 25.47 -2.23 -24.88
C THR A 95 26.40 -1.36 -25.72
N GLU A 96 27.56 -1.91 -26.13
CA GLU A 96 28.51 -1.22 -27.01
C GLU A 96 27.88 -0.84 -28.37
N ASP A 97 26.88 -1.62 -28.81
CA ASP A 97 26.11 -1.39 -30.04
C ASP A 97 24.97 -0.36 -29.89
N GLY A 98 24.80 0.20 -28.69
CA GLY A 98 23.75 1.18 -28.38
C GLY A 98 22.38 0.59 -28.08
N GLU A 99 22.27 -0.74 -27.91
CA GLU A 99 21.01 -1.41 -27.56
C GLU A 99 20.76 -1.39 -26.05
N ALA A 100 19.50 -1.25 -25.64
CA ALA A 100 19.12 -1.32 -24.22
C ALA A 100 18.97 -2.77 -23.74
N GLU A 101 19.70 -3.17 -22.71
CA GLU A 101 19.66 -4.50 -22.10
C GLU A 101 19.42 -4.42 -20.59
N CYS A 102 18.64 -5.37 -20.04
CA CYS A 102 18.37 -5.45 -18.60
C CYS A 102 19.36 -6.39 -17.90
N VAL A 103 20.37 -5.83 -17.25
CA VAL A 103 21.41 -6.58 -16.53
C VAL A 103 21.17 -6.57 -15.02
N CYS A 104 21.70 -7.55 -14.29
CA CYS A 104 21.57 -7.57 -12.82
C CYS A 104 22.20 -6.33 -12.16
N ILE A 105 21.57 -5.85 -11.09
CA ILE A 105 22.09 -4.76 -10.25
C ILE A 105 23.48 -5.13 -9.75
N THR A 106 24.43 -4.20 -9.86
CA THR A 106 25.81 -4.44 -9.40
C THR A 106 25.95 -4.20 -7.89
N GLU A 107 25.34 -3.13 -7.39
CA GLU A 107 25.48 -2.67 -6.01
C GLU A 107 24.12 -2.22 -5.47
N CYS A 108 23.85 -2.54 -4.21
CA CYS A 108 22.64 -2.15 -3.52
C CYS A 108 22.98 -1.08 -2.47
N PRO A 109 22.08 -0.10 -2.24
CA PRO A 109 22.21 0.83 -1.12
C PRO A 109 22.30 0.09 0.22
N ILE A 110 23.10 0.64 1.14
CA ILE A 110 23.22 0.10 2.50
C ILE A 110 22.03 0.61 3.32
N GLU A 111 21.14 -0.30 3.68
CA GLU A 111 20.03 -0.03 4.58
C GLU A 111 20.49 -0.19 6.04
N THR A 112 20.33 0.88 6.84
CA THR A 112 20.69 0.88 8.27
C THR A 112 19.49 0.59 9.17
N GLU A 113 18.28 0.70 8.64
CA GLU A 113 17.05 0.53 9.39
C GLU A 113 16.61 -0.94 9.45
N GLU A 114 16.32 -1.43 10.65
CA GLU A 114 15.90 -2.83 10.86
C GLU A 114 14.63 -3.21 10.10
N ARG A 115 13.71 -2.25 9.91
CA ARG A 115 12.46 -2.45 9.16
C ARG A 115 12.66 -2.59 7.65
N ARG A 116 13.81 -2.17 7.12
CA ARG A 116 14.17 -2.23 5.70
C ARG A 116 14.87 -3.53 5.32
N LYS A 117 15.36 -4.28 6.32
CA LYS A 117 15.80 -5.65 6.14
C LYS A 117 14.63 -6.52 5.70
N VAL A 118 14.94 -7.73 5.23
CA VAL A 118 13.93 -8.67 4.75
C VAL A 118 14.29 -10.09 5.19
N CYS A 119 13.26 -10.90 5.42
CA CYS A 119 13.41 -12.34 5.62
C CYS A 119 13.07 -13.06 4.31
N SER A 120 13.94 -13.96 3.86
CA SER A 120 13.70 -14.74 2.65
C SER A 120 12.89 -16.01 2.92
N ASN A 121 12.40 -16.63 1.85
CA ASN A 121 11.76 -17.96 1.88
C ASN A 121 12.69 -19.09 2.37
N TYR A 122 13.99 -18.82 2.53
CA TYR A 122 14.96 -19.74 3.14
C TYR A 122 15.21 -19.44 4.63
N ASN A 123 14.38 -18.59 5.25
CA ASN A 123 14.53 -18.14 6.63
C ASN A 123 15.89 -17.49 6.92
N GLN A 124 16.40 -16.73 5.93
CA GLN A 124 17.63 -15.96 6.04
C GLN A 124 17.33 -14.47 6.02
N THR A 125 17.94 -13.72 6.94
CA THR A 125 17.84 -12.25 6.98
C THR A 125 18.81 -11.64 5.97
N TRP A 126 18.31 -10.73 5.14
CA TRP A 126 19.10 -9.94 4.19
C TRP A 126 19.07 -8.46 4.54
N GLY A 127 20.07 -7.71 4.06
CA GLY A 127 20.22 -6.29 4.37
C GLY A 127 19.11 -5.44 3.79
N SER A 128 18.62 -5.79 2.59
CA SER A 128 17.51 -5.11 1.92
C SER A 128 16.82 -6.01 0.89
N ASP A 129 15.66 -5.57 0.41
CA ASP A 129 14.95 -6.16 -0.72
C ASP A 129 15.80 -6.15 -2.00
N CYS A 130 16.58 -5.08 -2.24
CA CYS A 130 17.51 -4.99 -3.36
C CYS A 130 18.49 -6.17 -3.39
N GLU A 131 19.05 -6.55 -2.22
CA GLU A 131 20.05 -7.62 -2.16
C GLU A 131 19.45 -8.98 -2.55
N ILE A 132 18.21 -9.27 -2.13
CA ILE A 132 17.50 -10.48 -2.53
C ILE A 132 17.28 -10.49 -4.04
N HIS A 133 16.74 -9.42 -4.61
CA HIS A 133 16.46 -9.36 -6.03
C HIS A 133 17.75 -9.46 -6.87
N ARG A 134 18.83 -8.82 -6.43
CA ARG A 134 20.16 -8.94 -7.05
C ARG A 134 20.68 -10.37 -6.99
N MET A 135 20.62 -11.02 -5.83
CA MET A 135 21.10 -12.40 -5.67
C MET A 135 20.31 -13.37 -6.56
N ARG A 136 18.98 -13.23 -6.57
CA ARG A 136 18.10 -14.02 -7.44
C ARG A 136 18.50 -13.85 -8.91
N CYS A 137 18.63 -12.62 -9.38
CA CYS A 137 19.04 -12.32 -10.75
C CYS A 137 20.39 -12.96 -11.09
N ASN A 138 21.40 -12.82 -10.22
CA ASN A 138 22.73 -13.41 -10.43
C ASN A 138 22.70 -14.94 -10.53
N CYS A 139 21.78 -15.60 -9.82
CA CYS A 139 21.62 -17.05 -9.84
C CYS A 139 20.77 -17.54 -11.01
N GLU A 140 19.76 -16.79 -11.44
CA GLU A 140 19.02 -17.04 -12.70
C GLU A 140 19.98 -16.98 -13.91
N GLU A 141 20.89 -16.00 -13.93
CA GLU A 141 21.91 -15.83 -14.98
C GLU A 141 23.11 -16.77 -14.83
N LYS A 142 23.14 -17.64 -13.80
CA LYS A 142 24.27 -18.55 -13.49
C LYS A 142 25.64 -17.84 -13.43
N SER A 143 25.66 -16.58 -12.98
CA SER A 143 26.88 -15.79 -12.86
C SER A 143 27.77 -16.31 -11.72
N GLU A 144 29.06 -15.98 -11.76
CA GLU A 144 30.01 -16.27 -10.68
C GLU A 144 29.64 -15.60 -9.35
N LYS A 145 28.80 -14.56 -9.38
CA LYS A 145 28.31 -13.84 -8.19
C LYS A 145 27.14 -14.55 -7.49
N CYS A 146 26.65 -15.65 -8.06
CA CYS A 146 25.63 -16.47 -7.40
C CYS A 146 26.25 -17.25 -6.23
N SER A 147 25.75 -17.02 -5.02
CA SER A 147 26.24 -17.74 -3.83
C SER A 147 25.73 -19.17 -3.73
N ASN A 148 24.52 -19.45 -4.23
CA ASN A 148 23.88 -20.76 -4.18
C ASN A 148 22.90 -20.93 -5.35
N PRO A 149 23.02 -21.98 -6.19
CA PRO A 149 22.09 -22.22 -7.31
C PRO A 149 20.60 -22.29 -6.93
N GLU A 150 20.28 -22.72 -5.71
CA GLU A 150 18.89 -22.76 -5.19
C GLU A 150 18.28 -21.36 -5.05
N PHE A 151 19.09 -20.31 -5.02
CA PHE A 151 18.62 -18.93 -4.94
C PHE A 151 18.05 -18.38 -6.26
N SER A 152 17.99 -19.19 -7.32
CA SER A 152 17.18 -18.89 -8.51
C SER A 152 15.69 -18.64 -8.19
N HIS A 153 15.17 -19.25 -7.12
CA HIS A 153 13.80 -19.03 -6.62
C HIS A 153 13.73 -18.20 -5.33
N LEU A 154 14.82 -17.49 -5.00
CA LEU A 154 14.89 -16.64 -3.81
C LEU A 154 13.88 -15.51 -3.88
N HIS A 155 13.05 -15.35 -2.86
CA HIS A 155 12.10 -14.25 -2.75
C HIS A 155 11.95 -13.80 -1.29
N ILE A 156 11.40 -12.60 -1.13
CA ILE A 156 11.07 -12.03 0.16
C ILE A 156 9.83 -12.76 0.70
N GLU A 157 9.95 -13.29 1.91
CA GLU A 157 8.81 -13.84 2.66
C GLU A 157 8.08 -12.70 3.37
N TYR A 158 8.82 -11.82 4.05
CA TYR A 158 8.29 -10.63 4.72
C TYR A 158 9.38 -9.57 4.98
N TYR A 159 8.95 -8.33 5.26
CA TYR A 159 9.85 -7.23 5.65
C TYR A 159 10.19 -7.25 7.15
N GLY A 160 11.42 -6.89 7.47
CA GLY A 160 12.06 -7.06 8.78
C GLY A 160 12.95 -8.30 8.83
N SER A 161 13.76 -8.41 9.89
CA SER A 161 14.61 -9.60 10.10
C SER A 161 13.82 -10.87 10.36
N CYS A 162 14.41 -12.01 9.99
CA CYS A 162 13.85 -13.31 10.30
C CYS A 162 13.63 -13.49 11.80
N LYS A 163 12.45 -13.98 12.17
CA LYS A 163 12.05 -14.27 13.54
C LYS A 163 11.15 -15.49 13.55
N GLN A 164 11.05 -16.14 14.70
CA GLN A 164 10.10 -17.22 14.88
C GLN A 164 8.68 -16.65 14.94
N LEU A 165 7.90 -16.85 13.88
CA LEU A 165 6.47 -16.55 13.89
C LEU A 165 5.71 -17.67 14.60
N SER A 166 4.73 -17.30 15.41
CA SER A 166 3.77 -18.24 16.01
C SER A 166 2.89 -18.87 14.93
N LYS A 167 2.41 -20.08 15.17
CA LYS A 167 1.38 -20.67 14.32
C LYS A 167 0.05 -19.94 14.54
N CYS A 168 -0.70 -19.76 13.47
CA CYS A 168 -2.06 -19.21 13.57
C CYS A 168 -2.96 -20.26 14.21
N SER A 169 -3.57 -19.92 15.34
CA SER A 169 -4.53 -20.78 16.02
C SER A 169 -5.89 -20.75 15.31
N ASP A 170 -6.71 -21.78 15.54
CA ASP A 170 -8.04 -21.87 14.92
C ASP A 170 -8.95 -20.71 15.32
N SER A 171 -8.84 -20.23 16.57
CA SER A 171 -9.60 -19.05 17.03
C SER A 171 -9.15 -17.75 16.37
N GLU A 172 -7.83 -17.57 16.17
CA GLU A 172 -7.32 -16.39 15.47
C GLU A 172 -7.73 -16.42 13.99
N MET A 173 -7.64 -17.59 13.36
CA MET A 173 -8.04 -17.78 11.96
C MET A 173 -9.55 -17.58 11.76
N ALA A 174 -10.39 -17.99 12.72
CA ALA A 174 -11.83 -17.76 12.65
C ALA A 174 -12.21 -16.27 12.71
N ASP A 175 -11.43 -15.45 13.43
CA ASP A 175 -11.66 -14.00 13.51
C ASP A 175 -10.95 -13.21 12.39
N PHE A 176 -9.93 -13.80 11.76
CA PHE A 176 -9.09 -13.12 10.78
C PHE A 176 -9.86 -12.53 9.58
N PRO A 177 -10.81 -13.23 8.93
CA PRO A 177 -11.60 -12.66 7.84
C PRO A 177 -12.27 -11.33 8.21
N ARG A 178 -12.79 -11.24 9.44
CA ARG A 178 -13.43 -10.03 9.98
C ARG A 178 -12.44 -8.89 10.15
N ARG A 179 -11.30 -9.15 10.79
CA ARG A 179 -10.26 -8.13 10.97
C ARG A 179 -9.71 -7.65 9.63
N MET A 180 -9.58 -8.55 8.66
CA MET A 180 -9.10 -8.22 7.32
C MET A 180 -10.07 -7.29 6.58
N ARG A 181 -11.37 -7.59 6.52
CA ARG A 181 -12.34 -6.69 5.88
C ARG A 181 -12.44 -5.32 6.57
N GLU A 182 -12.36 -5.29 7.90
CA GLU A 182 -12.31 -4.05 8.67
C GLU A 182 -11.06 -3.22 8.36
N TRP A 183 -9.91 -3.88 8.29
CA TRP A 183 -8.65 -3.26 7.94
C TRP A 183 -8.68 -2.68 6.52
N LEU A 184 -9.15 -3.44 5.52
CA LEU A 184 -9.27 -2.97 4.14
C LEU A 184 -10.13 -1.71 4.02
N PHE A 185 -11.25 -1.67 4.72
CA PHE A 185 -12.11 -0.50 4.76
C PHE A 185 -11.40 0.73 5.33
N HIS A 186 -10.70 0.59 6.46
CA HIS A 186 -9.96 1.72 7.04
C HIS A 186 -8.82 2.19 6.14
N ILE A 187 -8.14 1.29 5.44
CA ILE A 187 -7.14 1.69 4.44
C ILE A 187 -7.79 2.47 3.30
N MET A 188 -8.92 1.98 2.77
CA MET A 188 -9.66 2.69 1.73
C MET A 188 -10.12 4.08 2.21
N GLN A 189 -10.62 4.19 3.45
CA GLN A 189 -11.00 5.45 4.07
C GLN A 189 -9.82 6.42 4.17
N ASP A 190 -8.67 5.95 4.68
CA ASP A 190 -7.46 6.76 4.83
C ASP A 190 -6.96 7.28 3.47
N LEU A 191 -7.04 6.47 2.41
CA LEU A 191 -6.67 6.89 1.05
C LEU A 191 -7.67 7.90 0.48
N ALA A 192 -8.98 7.73 0.75
CA ALA A 192 -10.01 8.68 0.34
C ALA A 192 -9.78 10.06 0.98
N ASP A 193 -9.44 10.07 2.27
CA ASP A 193 -9.14 11.28 3.06
C ASP A 193 -7.88 12.01 2.57
N ARG A 194 -6.92 11.27 2.02
CA ARG A 194 -5.68 11.82 1.42
C ARG A 194 -5.83 12.20 -0.05
N GLU A 195 -7.00 11.98 -0.64
CA GLU A 195 -7.27 12.18 -2.08
C GLU A 195 -6.37 11.32 -2.99
N GLU A 196 -6.00 10.12 -2.51
CA GLU A 196 -5.15 9.15 -3.23
C GLU A 196 -5.99 8.05 -3.92
N LEU A 197 -7.31 8.00 -3.69
CA LEU A 197 -8.22 7.12 -4.43
C LEU A 197 -8.68 7.74 -5.74
N SER A 198 -8.90 6.88 -6.75
CA SER A 198 -9.56 7.29 -7.99
C SER A 198 -10.95 7.89 -7.70
N PRO A 199 -11.46 8.80 -8.56
CA PRO A 199 -12.78 9.40 -8.37
C PRO A 199 -13.91 8.38 -8.22
N HIS A 200 -13.82 7.26 -8.92
CA HIS A 200 -14.78 6.16 -8.85
C HIS A 200 -14.81 5.50 -7.47
N PHE A 201 -13.66 5.05 -6.97
CA PHE A 201 -13.57 4.41 -5.66
C PHE A 201 -13.83 5.39 -4.51
N LYS A 202 -13.53 6.68 -4.69
CA LYS A 202 -13.95 7.72 -3.73
C LYS A 202 -15.48 7.82 -3.63
N ASN A 203 -16.21 7.73 -4.74
CA ASN A 203 -17.67 7.71 -4.71
C ASN A 203 -18.23 6.45 -4.04
N LYS A 204 -17.63 5.27 -4.32
CA LYS A 204 -17.97 4.02 -3.62
C LYS A 204 -17.71 4.08 -2.12
N MET A 205 -16.65 4.77 -1.70
CA MET A 205 -16.37 5.02 -0.29
C MET A 205 -17.46 5.90 0.35
N ASN A 206 -17.90 6.97 -0.31
CA ASN A 206 -18.99 7.82 0.18
C ASN A 206 -20.34 7.06 0.24
N GLU A 207 -20.61 6.18 -0.73
CA GLU A 207 -21.80 5.31 -0.71
C GLU A 207 -21.82 4.41 0.54
N ALA A 208 -20.66 3.82 0.86
CA ALA A 208 -20.49 2.96 2.03
C ALA A 208 -20.76 3.66 3.37
N GLU A 209 -20.60 4.99 3.47
CA GLU A 209 -20.98 5.75 4.68
C GLU A 209 -22.49 5.76 4.92
N THR A 210 -23.28 5.63 3.84
CA THR A 210 -24.75 5.64 3.90
C THR A 210 -25.35 4.24 3.89
N ASN A 211 -24.65 3.26 3.32
CA ASN A 211 -25.08 1.88 3.21
C ASN A 211 -24.06 0.90 3.80
N MET A 212 -24.30 0.49 5.05
CA MET A 212 -23.43 -0.45 5.78
C MET A 212 -23.25 -1.81 5.10
N THR A 213 -24.17 -2.22 4.21
CA THR A 213 -24.04 -3.51 3.48
C THR A 213 -22.98 -3.46 2.39
N LYS A 214 -22.72 -2.26 1.83
CA LYS A 214 -21.71 -2.04 0.79
C LYS A 214 -20.33 -1.70 1.36
N LEU A 215 -20.23 -1.52 2.67
CA LEU A 215 -19.03 -1.05 3.34
C LEU A 215 -17.85 -2.01 3.16
N TRP A 216 -18.06 -3.29 3.43
CA TRP A 216 -17.03 -4.30 3.26
C TRP A 216 -16.85 -4.69 1.79
N SER A 217 -17.94 -4.74 1.00
CA SER A 217 -17.86 -5.15 -0.41
C SER A 217 -17.09 -4.13 -1.24
N ASN A 218 -17.34 -2.84 -1.09
CA ASN A 218 -16.66 -1.79 -1.86
C ASN A 218 -15.16 -1.77 -1.56
N ALA A 219 -14.78 -1.90 -0.29
CA ALA A 219 -13.37 -1.98 0.11
C ALA A 219 -12.69 -3.27 -0.37
N ALA A 220 -13.39 -4.40 -0.32
CA ALA A 220 -12.87 -5.67 -0.80
C ALA A 220 -12.66 -5.67 -2.32
N VAL A 221 -13.63 -5.17 -3.08
CA VAL A 221 -13.55 -4.99 -4.54
C VAL A 221 -12.42 -4.03 -4.89
N TRP A 222 -12.38 -2.84 -4.28
CA TRP A 222 -11.31 -1.87 -4.50
C TRP A 222 -9.94 -2.51 -4.31
N LYS A 223 -9.72 -3.20 -3.18
CA LYS A 223 -8.42 -3.78 -2.92
C LYS A 223 -8.07 -4.89 -3.90
N TRP A 224 -9.05 -5.71 -4.28
CA TRP A 224 -8.83 -6.75 -5.27
C TRP A 224 -8.46 -6.17 -6.63
N CYS A 225 -9.15 -5.12 -7.08
CA CYS A 225 -8.82 -4.38 -8.30
C CYS A 225 -7.44 -3.72 -8.25
N ASP A 226 -7.04 -3.19 -7.09
CA ASP A 226 -5.71 -2.59 -6.85
C ASP A 226 -4.59 -3.64 -6.88
N LEU A 227 -4.90 -4.89 -6.56
CA LEU A 227 -3.95 -6.00 -6.59
C LEU A 227 -3.88 -6.69 -7.96
N ASP A 228 -4.99 -6.77 -8.71
CA ASP A 228 -5.06 -7.27 -10.10
C ASP A 228 -4.28 -6.31 -11.01
N GLY A 229 -2.97 -6.51 -11.07
CA GLY A 229 -2.01 -5.67 -11.77
C GLY A 229 -1.90 -6.04 -13.25
N TYR A 230 -0.80 -5.67 -13.90
CA TYR A 230 -0.58 -6.06 -15.30
C TYR A 230 0.06 -7.46 -15.40
N PRO A 231 -0.49 -8.37 -16.22
CA PRO A 231 -1.68 -8.20 -17.05
C PRO A 231 -2.97 -8.34 -16.23
N HIS A 232 -3.96 -7.46 -16.47
CA HIS A 232 -5.26 -7.54 -15.82
C HIS A 232 -6.03 -8.77 -16.31
N ASP A 233 -5.92 -9.88 -15.62
CA ASP A 233 -6.50 -11.18 -16.00
C ASP A 233 -7.72 -11.55 -15.14
N ARG A 234 -8.17 -10.62 -14.30
CA ARG A 234 -9.29 -10.79 -13.37
C ARG A 234 -9.03 -11.90 -12.35
N ALA A 235 -7.78 -12.09 -11.96
CA ALA A 235 -7.40 -12.94 -10.86
C ALA A 235 -6.12 -12.41 -10.21
N VAL A 236 -6.00 -12.55 -8.89
CA VAL A 236 -4.82 -12.04 -8.18
C VAL A 236 -3.87 -13.19 -7.92
N SER A 237 -2.69 -13.14 -8.52
CA SER A 237 -1.63 -14.13 -8.32
C SER A 237 -0.97 -14.01 -6.94
N ARG A 238 -0.21 -15.05 -6.55
CA ARG A 238 0.65 -15.00 -5.35
C ARG A 238 1.63 -13.82 -5.35
N HIS A 239 2.11 -13.40 -6.53
CA HIS A 239 3.04 -12.28 -6.62
C HIS A 239 2.34 -10.95 -6.40
N GLU A 240 1.11 -10.81 -6.89
CA GLU A 240 0.29 -9.61 -6.72
C GLU A 240 -0.23 -9.45 -5.29
N LEU A 241 -0.37 -10.53 -4.52
CA LEU A 241 -0.66 -10.47 -3.08
C LEU A 241 0.50 -9.92 -2.24
N PHE A 242 1.70 -9.77 -2.81
CA PHE A 242 2.90 -9.36 -2.09
C PHE A 242 2.75 -8.04 -1.30
N PRO A 243 2.14 -6.95 -1.84
CA PRO A 243 2.00 -5.67 -1.14
C PRO A 243 1.16 -5.74 0.14
N ILE A 244 0.26 -6.72 0.27
CA ILE A 244 -0.48 -6.94 1.53
C ILE A 244 0.15 -8.02 2.39
N ARG A 245 0.76 -9.06 1.80
CA ARG A 245 1.34 -10.17 2.55
C ARG A 245 2.62 -9.76 3.26
N ALA A 246 3.64 -9.36 2.52
CA ALA A 246 5.00 -9.23 3.04
C ALA A 246 5.16 -8.11 4.09
N PRO A 247 4.51 -6.93 3.95
CA PRO A 247 4.60 -5.89 4.97
C PRO A 247 3.87 -6.24 6.28
N LEU A 248 2.77 -7.00 6.21
CA LEU A 248 1.94 -7.32 7.37
C LEU A 248 2.32 -8.62 8.06
N MET A 249 2.94 -9.58 7.36
CA MET A 249 3.27 -10.89 7.93
C MET A 249 4.19 -10.81 9.15
N TYR A 250 5.03 -9.77 9.24
CA TYR A 250 5.82 -9.53 10.44
C TYR A 250 4.97 -9.19 11.67
N LEU A 251 3.78 -8.61 11.48
CA LEU A 251 2.88 -8.17 12.55
C LEU A 251 1.71 -9.14 12.78
N GLU A 252 1.30 -9.86 11.74
CA GLU A 252 0.12 -10.73 11.72
C GLU A 252 0.49 -12.10 11.12
N HIS A 253 0.80 -13.07 11.98
CA HIS A 253 1.22 -14.42 11.56
C HIS A 253 0.13 -15.22 10.83
N CYS A 254 -1.14 -14.78 10.93
CA CYS A 254 -2.27 -15.41 10.27
C CYS A 254 -2.47 -14.99 8.80
N ILE A 255 -1.81 -13.92 8.32
CA ILE A 255 -2.07 -13.41 6.97
C ILE A 255 -1.67 -14.41 5.88
N ALA A 256 -0.50 -15.04 6.00
CA ALA A 256 -0.03 -16.03 5.05
C ALA A 256 -0.95 -17.26 4.95
N PRO A 257 -1.30 -17.95 6.06
CA PRO A 257 -2.22 -19.07 5.98
C PRO A 257 -3.65 -18.66 5.57
N PHE A 258 -4.09 -17.44 5.91
CA PHE A 258 -5.37 -16.91 5.45
C PHE A 258 -5.40 -16.74 3.93
N LEU A 259 -4.44 -16.02 3.35
CA LEU A 259 -4.36 -15.81 1.91
C LEU A 259 -4.21 -17.13 1.13
N ASN A 260 -3.44 -18.09 1.67
CA ASN A 260 -3.33 -19.42 1.09
C ASN A 260 -4.67 -20.19 1.09
N LYS A 261 -5.55 -19.94 2.06
CA LYS A 261 -6.88 -20.55 2.14
C LYS A 261 -7.88 -19.91 1.17
N CYS A 262 -7.64 -18.67 0.76
CA CYS A 262 -8.50 -17.99 -0.21
C CYS A 262 -8.43 -18.65 -1.60
N ASP A 263 -7.28 -19.23 -1.98
CA ASP A 263 -7.09 -20.06 -3.18
C ASP A 263 -7.75 -21.44 -2.98
N ALA A 264 -9.07 -21.50 -3.13
CA ALA A 264 -9.88 -22.67 -2.76
C ALA A 264 -9.70 -23.83 -3.74
N ASN A 265 -9.45 -23.54 -5.02
CA ASN A 265 -9.22 -24.53 -6.06
C ASN A 265 -7.72 -24.88 -6.23
N SER A 266 -6.81 -24.20 -5.51
CA SER A 266 -5.36 -24.41 -5.53
C SER A 266 -4.71 -24.15 -6.89
N ASP A 267 -5.25 -23.24 -7.69
CA ASP A 267 -4.69 -22.84 -8.99
C ASP A 267 -3.65 -21.70 -8.91
N HIS A 268 -3.34 -21.24 -7.69
CA HIS A 268 -2.40 -20.16 -7.38
C HIS A 268 -2.86 -18.76 -7.78
N MET A 269 -4.12 -18.63 -8.15
CA MET A 269 -4.80 -17.39 -8.45
C MET A 269 -5.96 -17.21 -7.46
N VAL A 270 -6.34 -15.96 -7.20
CA VAL A 270 -7.49 -15.65 -6.33
C VAL A 270 -8.46 -14.79 -7.12
N THR A 271 -9.56 -15.40 -7.54
CA THR A 271 -10.66 -14.70 -8.21
C THR A 271 -11.41 -13.78 -7.25
N LEU A 272 -12.20 -12.83 -7.78
CA LEU A 272 -13.02 -11.95 -6.94
C LEU A 272 -14.03 -12.75 -6.07
N GLU A 273 -14.55 -13.86 -6.61
CA GLU A 273 -15.46 -14.74 -5.87
C GLU A 273 -14.76 -15.44 -4.70
N GLU A 274 -13.56 -15.98 -4.94
CA GLU A 274 -12.74 -16.59 -3.89
C GLU A 274 -12.33 -15.59 -2.82
N TRP A 275 -11.91 -14.39 -3.23
CA TRP A 275 -11.58 -13.29 -2.34
C TRP A 275 -12.77 -12.91 -1.44
N GLY A 276 -13.93 -12.73 -2.05
CA GLY A 276 -15.18 -12.45 -1.35
C GLY A 276 -15.59 -13.52 -0.35
N ASN A 277 -15.56 -14.79 -0.79
CA ASN A 277 -15.85 -15.94 0.07
C ASN A 277 -14.86 -16.01 1.26
N CYS A 278 -13.58 -15.73 1.01
CA CYS A 278 -12.54 -15.72 2.03
C CYS A 278 -12.75 -14.63 3.09
N LEU A 279 -13.29 -13.47 2.68
CA LEU A 279 -13.64 -12.35 3.55
C LEU A 279 -15.04 -12.46 4.19
N GLU A 280 -15.78 -13.53 3.89
CA GLU A 280 -17.17 -13.77 4.32
C GLU A 280 -18.15 -12.70 3.83
N ILE A 281 -17.94 -12.22 2.59
CA ILE A 281 -18.78 -11.21 1.95
C ILE A 281 -19.75 -11.90 0.98
N PRO A 282 -21.06 -11.56 1.03
CA PRO A 282 -22.04 -12.16 0.12
C PRO A 282 -21.74 -11.85 -1.35
N LYS A 283 -21.77 -12.87 -2.21
CA LYS A 283 -21.39 -12.78 -3.63
C LYS A 283 -22.20 -11.72 -4.38
N GLU A 284 -23.47 -11.58 -4.06
CA GLU A 284 -24.39 -10.62 -4.67
C GLU A 284 -24.01 -9.15 -4.43
N THR A 285 -23.13 -8.88 -3.46
CA THR A 285 -22.66 -7.52 -3.15
C THR A 285 -21.35 -7.17 -3.87
N LEU A 286 -20.69 -8.15 -4.47
CA LEU A 286 -19.39 -8.02 -5.14
C LEU A 286 -19.59 -7.72 -6.63
N GLU A 287 -19.43 -6.46 -6.97
CA GLU A 287 -19.53 -5.96 -8.34
C GLU A 287 -18.09 -5.73 -8.87
N ASP A 288 -17.70 -6.43 -9.95
CA ASP A 288 -16.41 -6.20 -10.63
C ASP A 288 -16.48 -4.87 -11.39
N GLU A 289 -15.95 -3.82 -10.77
CA GLU A 289 -15.91 -2.46 -11.30
C GLU A 289 -14.48 -1.91 -11.28
N CYS A 290 -13.52 -2.71 -11.77
CA CYS A 290 -12.10 -2.35 -11.78
C CYS A 290 -11.68 -1.49 -12.98
N ASP A 291 -12.58 -1.23 -13.94
CA ASP A 291 -12.25 -0.64 -15.25
C ASP A 291 -11.50 0.71 -15.14
N ASP A 292 -11.81 1.52 -14.13
CA ASP A 292 -11.16 2.81 -13.92
C ASP A 292 -9.69 2.66 -13.48
N LEU A 293 -9.35 1.62 -12.69
CA LEU A 293 -7.95 1.36 -12.30
C LEU A 293 -7.16 0.72 -13.44
N ARG A 294 -7.83 -0.07 -14.29
CA ARG A 294 -7.21 -0.73 -15.45
C ARG A 294 -6.89 0.25 -16.58
N GLN A 295 -7.58 1.39 -16.65
CA GLN A 295 -7.38 2.43 -17.67
C GLN A 295 -6.24 3.41 -17.34
N GLU A 296 -5.87 3.57 -16.07
CA GLU A 296 -4.79 4.47 -15.64
C GLU A 296 -3.37 3.92 -15.91
N LEU A 297 -3.24 2.65 -16.33
CA LEU A 297 -1.97 1.94 -16.51
C LEU A 297 -1.63 1.56 -17.97
N ASN A 298 -2.43 2.00 -18.95
CA ASN A 298 -2.15 1.89 -20.40
C ASN A 298 -1.68 3.23 -20.99
#